data_AF-A0A7U7MCA5-F1
#
_entry.id   AF-A0A7U7MCA5-F1
#
_cell.length_a   1.000
_cell.length_b   1.000
_cell.length_c   1.000
_cell.angle_alpha   90.00
_cell.angle_beta   90.00
_cell.angle_gamma   90.00
#
_symmetry.space_group_name_H-M   'P 1'
#
loop_
_entity.id
_entity.type
_entity.pdbx_description
1 polymer ?
#
loop_
_entity_poly.entity_id
_entity_poly.type
_entity_poly.pdbx_seq_one_letter_code
_entity_poly.pdbx_strand_id
1 'polypeptide(L)'
;MQEGNLEEAVKLFTEVIEEHPSDPVGYINFGNVLLSMDDFERAELFFKRALELDDTVPAAYYSLGNLYYELERYQEAADSFQNATKQGMENGDLFFMLGMSFVQMEELTLAMPYLLRSVELNPEDGEALFQYGIVLARSGFYEDAINMLERVLLVKPEDPDALYNIGAAYLAWQGDIVLAKNYFEQAIATGASHELAENALNAIQDLENEVE
;
A
#
# COMPACT_ATOMS: atom_id res chain seq x y z
N MET A 1 18.20 -20.46 12.03
CA MET A 1 18.37 -19.34 12.99
C MET A 1 17.03 -18.66 13.31
N GLN A 2 16.10 -18.53 12.36
CA GLN A 2 14.75 -17.98 12.62
C GLN A 2 13.92 -18.81 13.61
N GLU A 3 13.84 -20.13 13.46
CA GLU A 3 12.99 -20.99 14.32
C GLU A 3 13.32 -20.89 15.82
N GLY A 4 14.61 -20.87 16.19
CA GLY A 4 15.02 -20.76 17.59
C GLY A 4 14.73 -19.38 18.23
N ASN A 5 14.64 -18.32 17.42
CA ASN A 5 14.28 -16.99 17.91
C ASN A 5 12.74 -16.87 18.11
N LEU A 6 11.97 -17.61 17.31
CA LEU A 6 10.50 -17.63 17.39
C LEU A 6 10.01 -18.37 18.63
N GLU A 7 10.59 -19.52 18.98
CA GLU A 7 10.25 -20.26 20.19
C GLU A 7 10.57 -19.47 21.47
N GLU A 8 11.68 -18.73 21.45
CA GLU A 8 12.07 -17.84 22.55
C GLU A 8 11.13 -16.62 22.65
N ALA A 9 10.73 -16.03 21.52
CA ALA A 9 9.76 -14.94 21.47
C ALA A 9 8.39 -15.37 22.04
N VAL A 10 7.86 -16.52 21.62
CA VAL A 10 6.59 -17.07 22.12
C VAL A 10 6.64 -17.24 23.65
N LYS A 11 7.76 -17.75 24.18
CA LYS A 11 7.93 -17.92 25.62
C LYS A 11 7.96 -16.58 26.35
N LEU A 12 8.73 -15.61 25.86
CA LEU A 12 8.82 -14.27 26.45
C LEU A 12 7.46 -13.55 26.47
N PHE A 13 6.68 -13.64 25.39
CA PHE A 13 5.35 -13.02 25.36
C PHE A 13 4.35 -13.73 26.27
N THR A 14 4.48 -15.04 26.45
CA THR A 14 3.67 -15.79 27.42
C THR A 14 3.95 -15.30 28.84
N GLU A 15 5.22 -15.16 29.22
CA GLU A 15 5.62 -14.65 30.54
C GLU A 15 5.09 -13.21 30.77
N VAL A 16 5.19 -12.32 29.78
CA VAL A 16 4.65 -10.95 29.87
C VAL A 16 3.14 -10.94 30.12
N ILE A 17 2.38 -11.79 29.43
CA ILE A 17 0.93 -11.89 29.62
C ILE A 17 0.57 -12.50 30.98
N GLU A 18 1.36 -13.45 31.48
CA GLU A 18 1.16 -14.03 32.82
C GLU A 18 1.43 -13.02 33.94
N GLU A 19 2.45 -12.17 33.79
CA GLU A 19 2.78 -11.12 34.75
C GLU A 19 1.77 -9.96 34.72
N HIS A 20 1.23 -9.65 33.54
CA HIS A 20 0.31 -8.52 33.31
C HIS A 20 -0.93 -8.92 32.48
N PRO A 21 -1.82 -9.78 33.01
CA PRO A 21 -2.93 -10.37 32.23
C PRO A 21 -4.05 -9.40 31.84
N SER A 22 -4.03 -8.18 32.37
CA SER A 22 -4.97 -7.12 32.02
C SER A 22 -4.36 -6.03 31.13
N ASP A 23 -3.08 -6.15 30.76
CA ASP A 23 -2.43 -5.20 29.87
C ASP A 23 -2.63 -5.63 28.40
N PRO A 24 -3.36 -4.86 27.58
CA PRO A 24 -3.59 -5.19 26.17
C PRO A 24 -2.28 -5.25 25.36
N VAL A 25 -1.21 -4.56 25.77
CA VAL A 25 0.05 -4.48 25.01
C VAL A 25 0.70 -5.85 24.85
N GLY A 26 0.67 -6.69 25.88
CA GLY A 26 1.22 -8.05 25.82
C GLY A 26 0.51 -8.90 24.76
N TYR A 27 -0.82 -8.81 24.70
CA TYR A 27 -1.64 -9.52 23.71
C TYR A 27 -1.40 -9.03 22.28
N ILE A 28 -1.27 -7.71 22.08
CA ILE A 28 -0.96 -7.12 20.76
C ILE A 28 0.41 -7.61 20.26
N ASN A 29 1.44 -7.51 21.11
CA ASN A 29 2.77 -7.91 20.68
C ASN A 29 2.84 -9.40 20.37
N PHE A 30 2.18 -10.24 21.17
CA PHE A 30 2.14 -11.68 20.88
C PHE A 30 1.36 -11.98 19.60
N GLY A 31 0.22 -11.32 19.39
CA GLY A 31 -0.54 -11.42 18.14
C GLY A 31 0.31 -11.05 16.91
N ASN A 32 1.15 -10.02 17.00
CA ASN A 32 2.05 -9.63 15.91
C ASN A 32 3.13 -10.69 15.63
N VAL A 33 3.64 -11.37 16.66
CA VAL A 33 4.57 -12.51 16.45
C VAL A 33 3.86 -13.66 15.76
N LEU A 34 2.64 -14.00 16.21
CA LEU A 34 1.83 -15.05 15.58
C LEU A 34 1.51 -14.71 14.12
N LEU A 35 1.18 -13.45 13.82
CA LEU A 35 0.97 -12.96 12.46
C LEU A 35 2.23 -13.15 11.60
N SER A 36 3.42 -12.83 12.11
CA SER A 36 4.69 -13.04 11.40
C SER A 36 5.06 -14.52 11.17
N MET A 37 4.35 -15.44 11.83
CA MET A 37 4.48 -16.88 11.70
C MET A 37 3.35 -17.49 10.85
N ASP A 38 2.53 -16.66 10.19
CA ASP A 38 1.33 -17.05 9.46
C ASP A 38 0.29 -17.80 10.32
N ASP A 39 0.37 -17.67 11.65
CA ASP A 39 -0.63 -18.21 12.58
C ASP A 39 -1.77 -17.22 12.77
N PHE A 40 -2.49 -17.02 11.67
CA PHE A 40 -3.55 -16.02 11.55
C PHE A 40 -4.69 -16.23 12.55
N GLU A 41 -5.06 -17.48 12.81
CA GLU A 41 -6.16 -17.84 13.71
C GLU A 41 -5.85 -17.43 15.15
N ARG A 42 -4.64 -17.73 15.66
CA ARG A 42 -4.26 -17.30 17.00
C ARG A 42 -4.00 -15.81 17.05
N ALA A 43 -3.37 -15.23 16.03
CA ALA A 43 -3.16 -13.78 15.97
C ALA A 43 -4.48 -13.01 16.14
N GLU A 44 -5.54 -13.41 15.41
CA GLU A 44 -6.87 -12.79 15.51
C GLU A 44 -7.42 -12.85 16.94
N LEU A 45 -7.30 -14.01 17.60
CA LEU A 45 -7.76 -14.21 18.97
C LEU A 45 -7.03 -13.30 19.96
N PHE A 46 -5.71 -13.16 19.82
CA PHE A 46 -4.90 -12.31 20.69
C PHE A 46 -5.23 -10.83 20.50
N PHE A 47 -5.38 -10.35 19.27
CA PHE A 47 -5.78 -8.96 19.04
C PHE A 47 -7.20 -8.67 19.54
N LYS A 48 -8.15 -9.59 19.33
CA LYS A 48 -9.50 -9.46 19.89
C LYS A 48 -9.47 -9.44 21.41
N ARG A 49 -8.62 -10.27 22.04
CA ARG A 49 -8.45 -10.25 23.49
C ARG A 49 -7.88 -8.93 23.99
N ALA A 50 -6.96 -8.29 23.26
CA ALA A 50 -6.49 -6.95 23.60
C ALA A 50 -7.63 -5.93 23.60
N LEU A 51 -8.50 -5.97 22.58
CA LEU A 51 -9.68 -5.10 22.48
C LEU A 51 -10.77 -5.39 23.52
N GLU A 52 -10.88 -6.64 24.00
CA GLU A 52 -11.76 -6.96 25.14
C GLU A 52 -11.27 -6.34 26.46
N LEU A 53 -9.94 -6.17 26.60
CA LEU A 53 -9.33 -5.54 27.78
C LEU A 53 -9.41 -4.02 27.71
N ASP A 54 -9.16 -3.45 26.53
CA ASP A 54 -9.23 -2.02 26.26
C ASP A 54 -9.54 -1.76 24.78
N ASP A 55 -10.76 -1.31 24.50
CA ASP A 55 -11.26 -1.00 23.15
C ASP A 55 -10.82 0.39 22.65
N THR A 56 -10.00 1.09 23.42
CA THR A 56 -9.45 2.40 23.06
C THR A 56 -8.00 2.33 22.58
N VAL A 57 -7.41 1.12 22.50
CA VAL A 57 -6.02 0.94 22.04
C VAL A 57 -5.96 0.90 20.50
N PRO A 58 -5.50 1.96 19.83
CA PRO A 58 -5.47 1.99 18.37
C PRO A 58 -4.58 0.91 17.75
N ALA A 59 -3.50 0.52 18.44
CA ALA A 59 -2.55 -0.48 17.94
C ALA A 59 -3.20 -1.85 17.73
N ALA A 60 -4.16 -2.26 18.55
CA ALA A 60 -4.86 -3.53 18.38
C ALA A 60 -5.73 -3.54 17.10
N TYR A 61 -6.42 -2.43 16.82
CA TYR A 61 -7.17 -2.25 15.59
C TYR A 61 -6.26 -2.21 14.36
N TYR A 62 -5.13 -1.52 14.43
CA TYR A 62 -4.14 -1.50 13.34
C TYR A 62 -3.62 -2.91 13.03
N SER A 63 -3.25 -3.67 14.07
CA SER A 63 -2.81 -5.06 13.92
C SER A 63 -3.89 -5.98 13.34
N LEU A 64 -5.16 -5.84 13.75
CA LEU A 64 -6.28 -6.55 13.12
C LEU A 64 -6.46 -6.15 11.65
N GLY A 65 -6.30 -4.87 11.34
CA GLY A 65 -6.36 -4.37 9.98
C GLY A 65 -5.32 -5.03 9.08
N ASN A 66 -4.08 -5.11 9.53
CA ASN A 66 -3.00 -5.79 8.82
C ASN A 66 -3.30 -7.29 8.65
N LEU A 67 -3.71 -7.97 9.71
CA LEU A 67 -4.11 -9.38 9.65
C LEU A 67 -5.22 -9.63 8.61
N TYR A 68 -6.27 -8.80 8.61
CA TYR A 68 -7.36 -8.96 7.64
C TYR A 68 -6.93 -8.61 6.23
N TYR A 69 -6.01 -7.66 6.04
CA TYR A 69 -5.45 -7.36 4.73
C TYR A 69 -4.68 -8.56 4.16
N GLU A 70 -3.82 -9.19 4.97
CA GLU A 70 -3.09 -10.41 4.58
C GLU A 70 -4.02 -11.60 4.27
N LEU A 71 -5.16 -11.68 4.95
CA LEU A 71 -6.22 -12.66 4.67
C LEU A 71 -7.12 -12.28 3.49
N GLU A 72 -6.82 -11.20 2.77
CA GLU A 72 -7.63 -10.64 1.67
C GLU A 72 -9.07 -10.25 2.08
N ARG A 73 -9.31 -10.07 3.39
CA ARG A 73 -10.57 -9.63 3.99
C ARG A 73 -10.63 -8.09 4.03
N TYR A 74 -10.53 -7.47 2.86
CA TYR A 74 -10.27 -6.03 2.72
C TYR A 74 -11.31 -5.12 3.38
N GLN A 75 -12.59 -5.50 3.41
CA GLN A 75 -13.62 -4.71 4.12
C GLN A 75 -13.37 -4.69 5.64
N GLU A 76 -13.01 -5.84 6.22
CA GLU A 76 -12.71 -5.93 7.66
C GLU A 76 -11.38 -5.24 8.00
N ALA A 77 -10.42 -5.26 7.07
CA ALA A 77 -9.20 -4.49 7.15
C ALA A 77 -9.50 -2.99 7.21
N ALA A 78 -10.29 -2.48 6.26
CA ALA A 78 -10.71 -1.08 6.22
C ALA A 78 -11.46 -0.65 7.49
N ASP A 79 -12.41 -1.47 7.96
CA ASP A 79 -13.15 -1.19 9.20
C ASP A 79 -12.21 -1.12 10.42
N SER A 80 -11.23 -2.00 10.50
CA SER A 80 -10.24 -2.04 11.58
C SER A 80 -9.32 -0.82 11.55
N PHE A 81 -8.77 -0.46 10.38
CA PHE A 81 -7.94 0.75 10.23
C PHE A 81 -8.74 2.04 10.51
N GLN A 82 -10.01 2.10 10.12
CA GLN A 82 -10.88 3.23 10.48
C GLN A 82 -11.09 3.32 12.00
N ASN A 83 -11.23 2.19 12.70
CA ASN A 83 -11.30 2.20 14.16
C ASN A 83 -9.97 2.61 14.80
N ALA A 84 -8.81 2.19 14.27
CA ALA A 84 -7.51 2.69 14.73
C ALA A 84 -7.42 4.23 14.59
N THR A 85 -7.93 4.78 13.49
CA THR A 85 -8.02 6.24 13.27
C THR A 85 -8.93 6.91 14.31
N LYS A 86 -10.11 6.33 14.58
CA LYS A 86 -11.06 6.84 15.60
C LYS A 86 -10.46 6.86 17.00
N GLN A 87 -9.58 5.90 17.32
CA GLN A 87 -8.86 5.85 18.59
C GLN A 87 -7.57 6.70 18.59
N GLY A 88 -7.33 7.51 17.56
CA GLY A 88 -6.29 8.53 17.54
C GLY A 88 -4.96 8.11 16.91
N MET A 89 -4.89 6.98 16.21
CA MET A 89 -3.71 6.70 15.37
C MET A 89 -3.74 7.58 14.13
N GLU A 90 -2.63 8.28 13.88
CA GLU A 90 -2.46 9.16 12.73
C GLU A 90 -1.03 9.06 12.21
N ASN A 91 -0.80 8.17 11.25
CA ASN A 91 0.49 8.00 10.57
C ASN A 91 0.29 7.57 9.11
N GLY A 92 1.33 7.72 8.28
CA GLY A 92 1.28 7.43 6.84
C GLY A 92 0.86 5.99 6.55
N ASP A 93 1.48 5.01 7.22
CA ASP A 93 1.24 3.57 7.01
C ASP A 93 -0.24 3.18 7.22
N LEU A 94 -0.88 3.70 8.28
CA LEU A 94 -2.30 3.48 8.55
C LEU A 94 -3.17 3.95 7.40
N PHE A 95 -2.95 5.17 6.92
CA PHE A 95 -3.75 5.73 5.84
C PHE A 95 -3.43 5.07 4.49
N PHE A 96 -2.17 4.67 4.28
CA PHE A 96 -1.77 3.88 3.12
C PHE A 96 -2.52 2.56 3.10
N MET A 97 -2.46 1.77 4.18
CA MET A 97 -3.12 0.47 4.26
C MET A 97 -4.65 0.57 4.18
N LEU A 98 -5.25 1.61 4.78
CA LEU A 98 -6.67 1.89 4.64
C LEU A 98 -7.04 2.24 3.18
N GLY A 99 -6.25 3.09 2.53
CA GLY A 99 -6.40 3.41 1.11
C GLY A 99 -6.29 2.17 0.23
N MET A 100 -5.24 1.37 0.45
CA MET A 100 -5.00 0.12 -0.29
C MET A 100 -6.11 -0.91 -0.08
N SER A 101 -6.69 -1.00 1.12
CA SER A 101 -7.86 -1.85 1.38
C SER A 101 -9.03 -1.48 0.45
N PHE A 102 -9.30 -0.19 0.25
CA PHE A 102 -10.30 0.25 -0.73
C PHE A 102 -9.89 0.03 -2.19
N VAL A 103 -8.60 0.17 -2.52
CA VAL A 103 -8.08 -0.14 -3.87
C VAL A 103 -8.34 -1.61 -4.23
N GLN A 104 -8.10 -2.53 -3.30
CA GLN A 104 -8.35 -3.97 -3.50
C GLN A 104 -9.84 -4.31 -3.67
N MET A 105 -10.73 -3.47 -3.13
CA MET A 105 -12.18 -3.57 -3.33
C MET A 105 -12.66 -2.85 -4.60
N GLU A 106 -11.76 -2.28 -5.41
CA GLU A 106 -12.05 -1.41 -6.56
C GLU A 106 -12.82 -0.11 -6.22
N GLU A 107 -12.88 0.26 -4.94
CA GLU A 107 -13.58 1.44 -4.43
C GLU A 107 -12.68 2.69 -4.48
N LEU A 108 -12.24 3.08 -5.68
CA LEU A 108 -11.22 4.12 -5.89
C LEU A 108 -11.60 5.49 -5.32
N THR A 109 -12.89 5.84 -5.33
CA THR A 109 -13.39 7.10 -4.75
C THR A 109 -13.20 7.12 -3.23
N LEU A 110 -13.32 5.98 -2.55
CA LEU A 110 -13.07 5.86 -1.11
C LEU A 110 -11.59 5.79 -0.79
N ALA A 111 -10.77 5.15 -1.64
CA ALA A 111 -9.33 5.02 -1.45
C ALA A 111 -8.60 6.37 -1.49
N MET A 112 -8.97 7.23 -2.44
CA MET A 112 -8.28 8.47 -2.78
C MET A 112 -7.98 9.41 -1.59
N PRO A 113 -8.93 9.77 -0.71
CA PRO A 113 -8.64 10.65 0.42
C PRO A 113 -7.65 10.05 1.43
N TYR A 114 -7.62 8.72 1.59
CA TYR A 114 -6.69 8.06 2.51
C TYR A 114 -5.29 7.98 1.93
N LEU A 115 -5.13 7.64 0.63
CA LEU A 115 -3.82 7.69 -0.02
C LEU A 115 -3.25 9.11 -0.06
N LEU A 116 -4.09 10.13 -0.32
CA LEU A 116 -3.68 11.54 -0.20
C LEU A 116 -3.17 11.83 1.22
N ARG A 117 -3.91 11.41 2.25
CA ARG A 117 -3.50 11.65 3.65
C ARG A 117 -2.18 10.96 3.99
N SER A 118 -1.92 9.78 3.44
CA SER A 118 -0.63 9.11 3.57
C SER A 118 0.50 9.95 2.97
N VAL A 119 0.35 10.43 1.73
CA VAL A 119 1.31 11.31 1.05
C VAL A 119 1.52 12.64 1.80
N GLU A 120 0.48 13.21 2.41
CA GLU A 120 0.62 14.43 3.22
C GLU A 120 1.47 14.21 4.48
N LEU A 121 1.33 13.04 5.11
CA LEU A 121 2.07 12.70 6.33
C LEU A 121 3.50 12.25 6.05
N ASN A 122 3.74 11.62 4.90
CA ASN A 122 5.07 11.26 4.42
C ASN A 122 5.28 11.62 2.94
N PRO A 123 5.67 12.87 2.64
CA PRO A 123 5.78 13.36 1.25
C PRO A 123 6.88 12.72 0.39
N GLU A 124 7.80 11.98 1.00
CA GLU A 124 8.93 11.29 0.36
C GLU A 124 8.73 9.77 0.27
N ASP A 125 7.57 9.25 0.69
CA ASP A 125 7.21 7.85 0.50
C ASP A 125 6.93 7.58 -0.98
N GLY A 126 7.91 6.99 -1.67
CA GLY A 126 7.81 6.67 -3.09
C GLY A 126 6.65 5.73 -3.42
N GLU A 127 6.32 4.78 -2.54
CA GLU A 127 5.23 3.83 -2.78
C GLU A 127 3.88 4.50 -2.59
N ALA A 128 3.71 5.31 -1.54
CA ALA A 128 2.48 6.07 -1.33
C ALA A 128 2.22 7.06 -2.48
N LEU A 129 3.27 7.74 -2.96
CA LEU A 129 3.20 8.62 -4.14
C LEU A 129 2.76 7.85 -5.39
N PHE A 130 3.39 6.70 -5.63
CA PHE A 130 3.10 5.87 -6.79
C PHE A 130 1.65 5.38 -6.75
N GLN A 131 1.21 4.74 -5.66
CA GLN A 131 -0.16 4.22 -5.54
C GLN A 131 -1.21 5.33 -5.63
N TYR A 132 -0.97 6.50 -5.04
CA TYR A 132 -1.87 7.64 -5.18
C TYR A 132 -1.95 8.12 -6.63
N GLY A 133 -0.82 8.23 -7.33
CA GLY A 133 -0.76 8.54 -8.76
C GLY A 133 -1.55 7.54 -9.63
N ILE A 134 -1.43 6.24 -9.36
CA ILE A 134 -2.19 5.20 -10.05
C ILE A 134 -3.71 5.36 -9.80
N VAL A 135 -4.13 5.61 -8.57
CA VAL A 135 -5.55 5.83 -8.24
C VAL A 135 -6.10 7.07 -8.93
N LEU A 136 -5.33 8.16 -9.01
CA LEU A 136 -5.69 9.36 -9.76
C LEU A 136 -5.85 9.07 -11.25
N ALA A 137 -4.90 8.37 -11.87
CA ALA A 137 -4.95 8.02 -13.29
C ALA A 137 -6.16 7.14 -13.61
N ARG A 138 -6.41 6.09 -12.79
CA ARG A 138 -7.58 5.21 -12.93
C ARG A 138 -8.91 5.94 -12.73
N SER A 139 -8.90 7.06 -12.01
CA SER A 139 -10.06 7.91 -11.76
C SER A 139 -10.21 9.06 -12.78
N GLY A 140 -9.29 9.15 -13.76
CA GLY A 140 -9.31 10.17 -14.81
C GLY A 140 -8.69 11.53 -14.43
N PHE A 141 -8.09 11.64 -13.25
CA PHE A 141 -7.36 12.84 -12.81
C PHE A 141 -5.91 12.81 -13.32
N TYR A 142 -5.75 12.84 -14.64
CA TYR A 142 -4.46 12.57 -15.28
C TYR A 142 -3.38 13.61 -14.97
N GLU A 143 -3.73 14.90 -14.90
CA GLU A 143 -2.77 15.95 -14.55
C GLU A 143 -2.19 15.75 -13.15
N ASP A 144 -3.06 15.50 -12.16
CA ASP A 144 -2.66 15.22 -10.78
C ASP A 144 -1.86 13.92 -10.69
N ALA A 145 -2.26 12.89 -11.45
CA ALA A 145 -1.55 11.61 -11.51
C ALA A 145 -0.11 11.79 -12.01
N ILE A 146 0.07 12.53 -13.10
CA ILE A 146 1.39 12.86 -13.65
C ILE A 146 2.23 13.59 -12.60
N ASN A 147 1.67 14.58 -11.90
CA ASN A 147 2.39 15.30 -10.86
C ASN A 147 2.88 14.36 -9.75
N MET A 148 2.04 13.42 -9.30
CA MET A 148 2.44 12.46 -8.26
C MET A 148 3.51 11.49 -8.76
N LEU A 149 3.37 10.98 -9.99
CA LEU A 149 4.36 10.07 -10.57
C LEU A 149 5.70 10.77 -10.86
N GLU A 150 5.69 12.04 -11.26
CA GLU A 150 6.91 12.85 -11.37
C GLU A 150 7.62 13.01 -10.02
N ARG A 151 6.85 13.13 -8.92
CA ARG A 151 7.43 13.11 -7.55
C ARG A 151 8.05 11.76 -7.20
N VAL A 152 7.53 10.64 -7.70
CA VAL A 152 8.18 9.33 -7.55
C VAL A 152 9.58 9.38 -8.16
N LEU A 153 9.73 9.97 -9.35
CA LEU A 153 11.03 10.11 -10.02
C LEU A 153 12.02 11.05 -9.30
N LEU A 154 11.54 11.93 -8.42
CA LEU A 154 12.43 12.72 -7.54
C LEU A 154 13.01 11.87 -6.40
N VAL A 155 12.23 10.92 -5.88
CA VAL A 155 12.64 10.03 -4.77
C VAL A 155 13.45 8.84 -5.29
N LYS A 156 12.98 8.23 -6.37
CA LYS A 156 13.60 7.09 -7.06
C LYS A 156 13.81 7.46 -8.52
N PRO A 157 14.95 8.11 -8.85
CA PRO A 157 15.29 8.41 -10.23
C PRO A 157 15.25 7.13 -11.07
N GLU A 158 14.73 7.26 -12.29
CA GLU A 158 14.67 6.15 -13.26
C GLU A 158 13.79 4.97 -12.81
N ASP A 159 12.76 5.22 -11.99
CA ASP A 159 11.74 4.19 -11.71
C ASP A 159 10.96 3.85 -13.00
N PRO A 160 11.08 2.61 -13.53
CA PRO A 160 10.52 2.27 -14.83
C PRO A 160 8.99 2.23 -14.83
N ASP A 161 8.38 1.83 -13.71
CA ASP A 161 6.92 1.78 -13.57
C ASP A 161 6.35 3.20 -13.55
N ALA A 162 6.97 4.14 -12.84
CA ALA A 162 6.56 5.54 -12.84
C ALA A 162 6.70 6.17 -14.23
N LEU A 163 7.83 5.94 -14.92
CA LEU A 163 8.03 6.41 -16.29
C LEU A 163 6.94 5.87 -17.24
N TYR A 164 6.66 4.57 -17.19
CA TYR A 164 5.59 3.97 -17.99
C TYR A 164 4.22 4.60 -17.67
N ASN A 165 3.86 4.73 -16.40
CA ASN A 165 2.56 5.24 -16.02
C ASN A 165 2.39 6.74 -16.38
N ILE A 166 3.46 7.54 -16.36
CA ILE A 166 3.44 8.92 -16.89
C ILE A 166 3.15 8.92 -18.39
N GLY A 167 3.87 8.09 -19.16
CA GLY A 167 3.65 7.98 -20.60
C GLY A 167 2.21 7.54 -20.94
N ALA A 168 1.70 6.54 -20.22
CA ALA A 168 0.32 6.07 -20.36
C ALA A 168 -0.70 7.16 -19.99
N ALA A 169 -0.44 7.96 -18.95
CA ALA A 169 -1.30 9.06 -18.56
C ALA A 169 -1.33 10.18 -19.60
N TYR A 170 -0.20 10.56 -20.21
CA TYR A 170 -0.15 11.54 -21.30
C TYR A 170 -0.92 11.07 -22.54
N LEU A 171 -0.79 9.79 -22.89
CA LEU A 171 -1.53 9.19 -23.99
C LEU A 171 -3.04 9.19 -23.73
N ALA A 172 -3.47 8.82 -22.52
CA ALA A 172 -4.88 8.79 -22.14
C ALA A 172 -5.51 10.18 -22.04
N TRP A 173 -4.77 11.17 -21.54
CA TRP A 173 -5.29 12.52 -21.31
C TRP A 173 -5.34 13.37 -22.57
N GLN A 174 -4.23 13.43 -23.31
CA GLN A 174 -4.04 14.38 -24.41
C GLN A 174 -3.87 13.70 -25.77
N GLY A 175 -3.71 12.38 -25.80
CA GLY A 175 -3.28 11.67 -27.00
C GLY A 175 -1.87 12.07 -27.43
N ASP A 176 -1.02 12.55 -26.51
CA ASP A 176 0.34 12.99 -26.83
C ASP A 176 1.26 11.79 -27.01
N ILE A 177 1.25 11.24 -28.22
CA ILE A 177 2.05 10.08 -28.62
C ILE A 177 3.54 10.39 -28.49
N VAL A 178 3.97 11.63 -28.77
CA VAL A 178 5.38 12.01 -28.75
C VAL A 178 5.92 11.95 -27.33
N LEU A 179 5.19 12.53 -26.38
CA LEU A 179 5.60 12.53 -24.99
C LEU A 179 5.49 11.12 -24.38
N ALA A 180 4.41 10.39 -24.68
CA ALA A 180 4.24 9.01 -24.24
C ALA A 180 5.39 8.11 -24.70
N LYS A 181 5.75 8.18 -26.00
CA LYS A 181 6.87 7.42 -26.59
C LYS A 181 8.18 7.71 -25.87
N ASN A 182 8.48 8.98 -25.59
CA ASN A 182 9.70 9.36 -24.87
C ASN A 182 9.75 8.73 -23.47
N TYR A 183 8.65 8.76 -22.71
CA TYR A 183 8.61 8.12 -21.40
C TYR A 183 8.72 6.59 -21.46
N PHE A 184 8.10 5.94 -22.45
CA PHE A 184 8.25 4.50 -22.64
C PHE A 184 9.69 4.11 -23.03
N GLU A 185 10.34 4.90 -23.88
CA GLU A 185 11.76 4.73 -24.24
C GLU A 185 12.66 4.90 -23.01
N GLN A 186 12.37 5.86 -22.14
CA GLN A 186 13.09 6.00 -20.87
C GLN A 186 12.86 4.79 -19.96
N ALA A 187 11.63 4.29 -19.84
CA ALA A 187 11.29 3.14 -19.00
C ALA A 187 12.09 1.89 -19.40
N ILE A 188 12.23 1.60 -20.69
CA ILE A 188 13.04 0.47 -21.19
C ILE A 188 14.56 0.72 -21.06
N ALA A 189 14.99 1.98 -21.09
CA ALA A 189 16.41 2.35 -20.99
C ALA A 189 16.98 2.20 -19.58
N THR A 190 16.13 2.07 -18.55
CA THR A 190 16.52 1.83 -17.14
C THR A 190 17.28 0.52 -16.92
N GLY A 191 17.29 -0.38 -17.91
CA GLY A 191 17.94 -1.69 -17.83
C GLY A 191 17.08 -2.78 -17.19
N ALA A 192 15.87 -2.44 -16.73
CA ALA A 192 14.82 -3.40 -16.41
C ALA A 192 14.02 -3.74 -17.67
N SER A 193 13.74 -5.02 -17.90
CA SER A 193 12.76 -5.43 -18.92
C SER A 193 11.40 -4.90 -18.51
N HIS A 194 10.80 -4.02 -19.31
CA HIS A 194 9.51 -3.42 -19.02
C HIS A 194 8.50 -3.72 -20.13
N GLU A 195 7.92 -4.92 -20.08
CA GLU A 195 7.08 -5.49 -21.15
C GLU A 195 5.92 -4.57 -21.56
N LEU A 196 5.29 -3.88 -20.60
CA LEU A 196 4.18 -2.98 -20.90
C LEU A 196 4.62 -1.75 -21.73
N ALA A 197 5.85 -1.26 -21.50
CA ALA A 197 6.39 -0.11 -22.23
C ALA A 197 6.81 -0.53 -23.64
N GLU A 198 7.42 -1.71 -23.78
CA GLU A 198 7.75 -2.31 -25.07
C GLU A 198 6.49 -2.54 -25.92
N ASN A 199 5.45 -3.11 -25.32
CA ASN A 199 4.17 -3.34 -26.00
C ASN A 199 3.51 -2.03 -26.43
N ALA A 200 3.54 -0.99 -25.58
CA ALA A 200 3.01 0.32 -25.93
C ALA A 200 3.76 0.96 -27.10
N LEU A 201 5.10 0.85 -27.13
CA LEU A 201 5.93 1.34 -28.24
C LEU A 201 5.63 0.61 -29.55
N ASN A 202 5.51 -0.73 -29.50
CA ASN A 202 5.17 -1.52 -30.69
C ASN A 202 3.80 -1.12 -31.24
N ALA A 203 2.79 -0.95 -30.37
CA ALA A 203 1.46 -0.53 -30.79
C ALA A 203 1.46 0.88 -31.43
N ILE A 204 2.23 1.82 -30.88
CA ILE A 204 2.42 3.14 -31.47
C ILE A 204 3.06 3.04 -32.86
N GLN A 205 4.10 2.21 -33.00
CA GLN A 205 4.81 2.04 -34.27
C GLN A 205 3.92 1.41 -35.35
N ASP A 206 3.10 0.42 -34.99
CA ASP A 206 2.15 -0.21 -35.91
C ASP A 206 1.12 0.80 -36.43
N LEU A 207 0.60 1.66 -35.55
CA LEU A 207 -0.33 2.73 -35.94
C LEU A 207 0.32 3.75 -36.88
N GLU A 208 1.59 4.11 -36.65
CA GLU A 208 2.32 5.02 -37.55
C GLU A 208 2.50 4.40 -38.94
N ASN A 209 2.79 3.09 -39.02
CA ASN A 209 2.99 2.36 -40.27
C ASN A 209 1.69 2.16 -41.08
N GLU A 210 0.52 2.17 -40.45
CA GLU A 210 -0.78 2.03 -41.13
C GLU A 210 -1.26 3.33 -41.80
N VAL A 211 -0.68 4.47 -41.45
CA VAL A 211 -1.09 5.81 -41.93
C VAL A 211 -0.21 6.32 -43.09
N GLU A 212 0.90 5.64 -43.40
CA GLU A 212 1.77 5.86 -44.58
C GLU A 212 1.32 5.10 -45.84
#